data_AF-A0A2D4WIZ0-F1
#
_entry.id   AF-A0A2D4WIZ0-F1
#
_cell.length_a   1.000
_cell.length_b   1.000
_cell.length_c   1.000
_cell.angle_alpha   90.00
_cell.angle_beta   90.00
_cell.angle_gamma   90.00
#
_symmetry.space_group_name_H-M   'P 1'
#
loop_
_entity.id
_entity.type
_entity.pdbx_description
1 polymer ?
#
loop_
_entity_poly.entity_id
_entity_poly.type
_entity_poly.pdbx_seq_one_letter_code
_entity_poly.pdbx_strand_id
1 'polypeptide(L)'
;MTTIRFKPKPECMDAFIAIYHEVTERALNDGSIESYFTGIVGDEIIYVGTFNEKESDANTLDRGLSWLGKYHHMLNKYPETEEYAQVEQGLICHESGP
;
A
#
# COMPACT_ATOMS: atom_id res chain seq x y z
N MET A 1 -3.77 1.21 11.47
CA MET A 1 -4.15 1.17 10.04
C MET A 1 -3.14 2.00 9.27
N THR A 2 -2.60 1.46 8.19
CA THR A 2 -1.60 2.16 7.40
C THR A 2 -2.10 2.31 5.98
N THR A 3 -2.10 3.55 5.51
CA THR A 3 -2.46 3.90 4.15
C THR A 3 -1.19 4.23 3.38
N ILE A 4 -1.00 3.58 2.24
CA ILE A 4 0.10 3.85 1.31
C ILE A 4 -0.53 4.29 -0.01
N ARG A 5 -0.22 5.51 -0.43
CA ARG A 5 -0.67 6.06 -1.72
C ARG A 5 0.51 6.05 -2.68
N PHE A 6 0.27 5.60 -3.89
CA PHE A 6 1.28 5.61 -4.95
C PHE A 6 0.62 5.77 -6.31
N LYS A 7 1.39 6.24 -7.29
CA LYS A 7 0.87 6.62 -8.60
C LYS A 7 1.59 5.85 -9.70
N PRO A 8 1.03 4.73 -10.20
CA PRO A 8 1.60 4.05 -11.36
C PRO A 8 1.61 4.95 -12.60
N LYS A 9 2.54 4.70 -13.50
CA LYS A 9 2.46 5.26 -14.85
C LYS A 9 1.22 4.70 -15.54
N PRO A 10 0.48 5.51 -16.32
CA PRO A 10 -0.74 5.05 -16.98
C PRO A 10 -0.48 3.87 -17.92
N GLU A 11 0.68 3.83 -18.56
CA GLU A 11 1.12 2.71 -19.41
C GLU A 11 1.46 1.42 -18.63
N CYS A 12 1.71 1.53 -17.32
CA CYS A 12 2.09 0.43 -16.45
C CYS A 12 0.97 0.04 -15.47
N MET A 13 -0.17 0.73 -15.47
CA MET A 13 -1.22 0.61 -14.46
C MET A 13 -1.73 -0.84 -14.33
N ASP A 14 -2.19 -1.45 -15.43
CA ASP A 14 -2.72 -2.82 -15.42
C ASP A 14 -1.68 -3.85 -14.96
N ALA A 15 -0.45 -3.72 -15.48
CA ALA A 15 0.66 -4.62 -15.13
C ALA A 15 1.05 -4.47 -13.65
N PHE A 16 1.07 -3.25 -13.15
CA PHE A 16 1.38 -2.96 -11.75
C PHE A 16 0.29 -3.54 -10.84
N ILE A 17 -0.99 -3.34 -11.17
CA ILE A 17 -2.11 -3.87 -10.38
C ILE A 17 -2.05 -5.40 -10.31
N ALA A 18 -1.77 -6.08 -11.43
CA ALA A 18 -1.67 -7.54 -11.46
C ALA A 18 -0.56 -8.06 -10.52
N ILE A 19 0.64 -7.47 -10.64
CA ILE A 19 1.80 -7.81 -9.79
C ILE A 19 1.50 -7.53 -8.32
N TYR A 20 0.88 -6.38 -8.05
CA TYR A 20 0.54 -5.92 -6.72
C TYR A 20 -0.52 -6.83 -6.06
N HIS A 21 -1.52 -7.25 -6.82
CA HIS A 21 -2.57 -8.15 -6.33
C HIS A 21 -1.99 -9.49 -5.91
N GLU A 22 -1.11 -10.09 -6.71
CA GLU A 22 -0.46 -11.35 -6.40
C GLU A 22 0.36 -11.27 -5.10
N VAL A 23 1.11 -10.18 -4.90
CA VAL A 23 1.93 -9.97 -3.70
C VAL A 23 1.06 -9.77 -2.47
N THR A 24 -0.04 -9.02 -2.60
CA THR A 24 -0.95 -8.72 -1.50
C THR A 24 -1.77 -9.96 -1.09
N GLU A 25 -2.25 -10.75 -2.05
CA GLU A 25 -2.92 -12.04 -1.77
C GLU A 25 -1.99 -13.02 -1.07
N ARG A 26 -0.72 -13.07 -1.48
CA ARG A 26 0.27 -13.90 -0.80
C ARG A 26 0.50 -13.44 0.64
N ALA A 27 0.61 -12.13 0.88
CA ALA A 27 0.75 -11.57 2.21
C ALA A 27 -0.49 -11.86 3.09
N LEU A 28 -1.69 -11.88 2.52
CA LEU A 28 -2.93 -12.27 3.21
C LEU A 28 -2.90 -13.75 3.60
N ASN A 29 -2.54 -14.64 2.66
CA ASN A 29 -2.46 -16.08 2.91
C ASN A 29 -1.36 -16.45 3.93
N ASP A 30 -0.24 -15.74 3.90
CA ASP A 30 0.89 -15.93 4.83
C ASP A 30 0.57 -15.34 6.23
N GLY A 31 -0.53 -14.58 6.39
CA GLY A 31 -0.95 -13.98 7.66
C GLY A 31 -0.18 -12.72 8.08
N SER A 32 0.56 -12.11 7.14
CA SER A 32 1.27 -10.84 7.35
C SER A 32 0.31 -9.64 7.39
N ILE A 33 -0.84 -9.73 6.72
CA ILE A 33 -1.92 -8.74 6.78
C ILE A 33 -3.20 -9.43 7.25
N GLU A 34 -3.98 -8.77 8.11
CA GLU A 34 -5.30 -9.27 8.53
C GLU A 34 -6.38 -8.90 7.53
N SER A 35 -6.29 -7.69 6.99
CA SER A 35 -7.19 -7.20 5.96
C SER A 35 -6.50 -6.13 5.11
N TYR A 36 -6.95 -5.99 3.88
CA TYR A 36 -6.54 -4.87 3.04
C TYR A 36 -7.70 -4.36 2.20
N PHE A 37 -7.53 -3.12 1.74
CA PHE A 37 -8.39 -2.47 0.78
C PHE A 37 -7.51 -1.74 -0.24
N THR A 38 -7.89 -1.83 -1.50
CA THR A 38 -7.22 -1.13 -2.59
C THR A 38 -8.27 -0.33 -3.35
N GLY A 39 -8.07 0.98 -3.43
CA GLY A 39 -8.90 1.89 -4.20
C GLY A 39 -8.09 2.53 -5.33
N ILE A 40 -8.66 2.62 -6.52
CA ILE A 40 -8.08 3.38 -7.63
C ILE A 40 -8.86 4.70 -7.72
N VAL A 41 -8.16 5.83 -7.54
CA VAL A 41 -8.75 7.17 -7.58
C VAL A 41 -8.03 7.95 -8.68
N GLY A 42 -8.68 8.06 -9.84
CA GLY A 42 -8.06 8.69 -11.01
C GLY A 42 -6.84 7.89 -11.47
N ASP A 43 -5.65 8.48 -11.32
CA ASP A 43 -4.37 7.85 -11.62
C ASP A 43 -3.58 7.38 -10.39
N GLU A 44 -4.17 7.50 -9.19
CA GLU A 44 -3.57 7.04 -7.94
C GLU A 44 -4.15 5.71 -7.48
N ILE A 45 -3.28 4.90 -6.89
CA ILE A 45 -3.67 3.71 -6.13
C ILE A 45 -3.52 4.04 -4.64
N ILE A 46 -4.61 3.86 -3.91
CA ILE A 46 -4.69 3.96 -2.46
C ILE A 46 -4.73 2.55 -1.91
N TYR A 47 -3.63 2.13 -1.28
CA TYR A 47 -3.59 0.91 -0.49
C TYR A 47 -3.86 1.23 0.97
N VAL A 48 -4.74 0.46 1.59
CA VAL A 48 -5.00 0.48 3.02
C VAL A 48 -4.80 -0.93 3.54
N GLY A 49 -3.83 -1.12 4.43
CA GLY A 49 -3.55 -2.39 5.08
C GLY A 49 -3.81 -2.32 6.59
N THR A 50 -4.40 -3.39 7.13
CA THR A 50 -4.42 -3.68 8.57
C THR A 50 -3.44 -4.83 8.81
N PHE A 51 -2.35 -4.54 9.50
CA PHE A 51 -1.30 -5.50 9.85
C PHE A 51 -1.62 -6.16 11.19
N ASN A 52 -1.23 -7.42 11.36
CA ASN A 52 -1.48 -8.16 12.59
C ASN A 52 -0.46 -7.77 13.69
N GLU A 53 -0.87 -7.75 14.97
CA GLU A 53 -0.05 -7.35 16.12
C GLU A 53 1.29 -8.11 16.30
N LYS A 54 1.46 -9.29 15.68
CA LYS A 54 2.68 -10.11 15.69
C LYS A 54 3.77 -9.57 14.77
N GLU A 55 3.42 -8.82 13.71
CA GLU A 55 4.40 -8.06 12.94
C GLU A 55 4.31 -6.61 13.41
N SER A 56 5.40 -6.08 13.97
CA SER A 56 5.44 -4.65 14.31
C SER A 56 5.19 -3.83 13.04
N ASP A 57 4.19 -2.94 13.08
CA ASP A 57 3.74 -2.13 11.94
C ASP A 57 4.89 -1.50 11.13
N ALA A 58 5.98 -1.13 11.80
CA ALA A 58 7.18 -0.59 11.17
C ALA A 58 7.85 -1.56 10.19
N ASN A 59 7.97 -2.84 10.56
CA ASN A 59 8.71 -3.83 9.77
C ASN A 59 7.95 -4.21 8.49
N THR A 60 6.63 -4.31 8.56
CA THR A 60 5.79 -4.62 7.40
C THR A 60 5.63 -3.41 6.47
N LEU A 61 5.57 -2.20 7.03
CA LEU A 61 5.59 -0.96 6.26
C LEU A 61 6.91 -0.79 5.48
N ASP A 62 8.05 -0.97 6.13
CA ASP A 62 9.36 -0.89 5.47
C ASP A 62 9.51 -1.93 4.36
N ARG A 63 8.97 -3.15 4.57
CA ARG A 63 8.92 -4.18 3.52
C ARG A 63 8.03 -3.77 2.35
N GLY A 64 6.87 -3.17 2.62
CA GLY A 64 5.97 -2.62 1.61
C GLY A 64 6.62 -1.51 0.79
N LEU A 65 7.27 -0.55 1.44
CA LEU A 65 7.99 0.55 0.79
C LEU A 65 9.20 0.05 0.00
N SER A 66 9.98 -0.88 0.56
CA SER A 66 11.12 -1.49 -0.13
C SER A 66 10.68 -2.26 -1.38
N TRP A 67 9.56 -2.98 -1.30
CA TRP A 67 8.95 -3.63 -2.46
C TRP A 67 8.53 -2.60 -3.51
N LEU A 68 7.83 -1.53 -3.10
CA LEU A 68 7.40 -0.46 -4.00
C LEU A 68 8.59 0.21 -4.71
N GLY A 69 9.70 0.39 -3.98
CA GLY A 69 10.96 0.92 -4.50
C GLY A 69 11.57 0.08 -5.63
N LYS A 70 11.31 -1.24 -5.69
CA LYS A 70 11.75 -2.08 -6.82
C LYS A 70 11.03 -1.72 -8.12
N TYR A 71 9.80 -1.20 -8.00
CA TYR A 71 8.95 -0.82 -9.12
C TYR A 71 8.95 0.69 -9.37
N HIS A 72 9.93 1.44 -8.83
CA HIS A 72 10.04 2.90 -9.05
C HIS A 72 10.00 3.30 -10.54
N HIS A 73 10.50 2.44 -11.43
CA HIS A 73 10.48 2.67 -12.88
C HIS A 73 9.07 2.65 -13.49
N MET A 74 8.11 1.99 -12.83
CA MET A 74 6.69 1.92 -13.19
C MET A 74 5.83 2.96 -12.46
N LEU A 75 6.43 3.75 -11.56
CA LEU A 75 5.74 4.73 -10.73
C LEU A 75 6.09 6.16 -11.16
N ASN A 76 5.14 7.06 -10.96
CA ASN A 76 5.33 8.49 -11.01
C ASN A 76 5.66 9.01 -9.62
N LYS A 77 6.57 9.98 -9.58
CA LYS A 77 6.86 10.71 -8.36
C LYS A 77 5.75 11.69 -8.04
N TYR A 78 5.50 11.91 -6.77
CA TYR A 78 4.71 13.02 -6.30
C TYR A 78 5.46 14.34 -6.56
N PRO A 79 4.83 15.34 -7.20
CA PRO A 79 5.50 16.59 -7.55
C PRO A 79 5.93 17.39 -6.33
N GLU A 80 5.30 17.18 -5.18
CA GLU A 80 5.57 17.94 -3.95
C GLU A 80 6.70 17.35 -3.11
N THR A 81 6.89 16.03 -3.14
CA THR A 81 7.83 15.32 -2.26
C THR A 81 8.96 14.62 -3.01
N GLU A 82 8.88 14.50 -4.34
CA GLU A 82 9.75 13.68 -5.20
C GLU A 82 9.81 12.18 -4.81
N GLU A 83 8.94 11.75 -3.90
CA GLU A 83 8.79 10.38 -3.43
C GLU A 83 7.86 9.59 -4.38
N TYR A 84 7.99 8.26 -4.37
CA TYR A 84 7.11 7.36 -5.14
C TYR A 84 5.89 6.89 -4.35
N ALA A 85 5.87 7.15 -3.05
CA ALA A 85 4.83 6.74 -2.13
C ALA A 85 4.59 7.82 -1.08
N GLN A 86 3.33 7.97 -0.66
CA GLN A 86 2.97 8.73 0.53
C GLN A 86 2.39 7.77 1.55
N VAL A 87 2.91 7.80 2.78
CA VAL A 87 2.41 6.97 3.88
C VAL A 87 1.65 7.85 4.85
N GLU A 88 0.42 7.45 5.13
CA GLU A 88 -0.40 8.03 6.19
C GLU A 88 -0.70 6.95 7.24
N GLN A 89 -0.25 7.18 8.46
CA GLN A 89 -0.58 6.32 9.60
C GLN A 89 -1.84 6.86 10.26
N GLY A 90 -2.93 6.11 10.15
CA GLY A 90 -4.20 6.42 10.79
C GLY A 90 -4.33 5.69 12.13
N LEU A 91 -4.85 6.40 13.13
CA LEU A 91 -5.40 5.76 14.34
C LEU A 91 -6.63 4.96 13.94
N ILE A 92 -6.71 3.69 14.35
CA ILE A 92 -7.96 2.93 14.29
C ILE A 92 -8.88 3.56 15.34
N CYS A 93 -9.70 4.52 14.92
CA CYS A 93 -10.84 4.94 15.72
C CYS A 93 -11.83 3.78 15.70
N HIS A 94 -11.84 2.95 16.74
CA HIS A 94 -13.03 2.16 17.03
C HIS A 94 -14.16 3.16 17.26
N GLU A 95 -15.05 3.33 16.28
CA GLU A 95 -16.35 3.89 16.56
C GLU A 95 -17.00 2.95 17.58
N SER A 96 -16.97 3.36 18.84
CA SER A 96 -17.83 2.79 19.87
C SER A 96 -19.23 3.20 19.44
N GLY A 97 -19.92 2.29 18.75
CA GLY A 97 -21.30 2.51 18.33
C GLY A 97 -22.17 2.89 19.53
N PRO A 98 -23.11 3.84 19.37
CA PRO A 98 -24.01 4.29 20.42
C PRO A 98 -24.96 3.18 20.93
#